data_AF-A0A7Z9GB55-F1
#
_entry.id   AF-A0A7Z9GB55-F1
#
_cell.length_a   1.000
_cell.length_b   1.000
_cell.length_c   1.000
_cell.angle_alpha   90.00
_cell.angle_beta   90.00
_cell.angle_gamma   90.00
#
_symmetry.space_group_name_H-M   'P 1'
#
loop_
_entity.id
_entity.type
_entity.pdbx_description
1 polymer ?
#
loop_
_entity_poly.entity_id
_entity_poly.type
_entity_poly.pdbx_seq_one_letter_code
_entity_poly.pdbx_strand_id
1 'polypeptide(L)'
;MGRDAANCVGPAAGPQSQLVQNIILAWLAGSRIFELKTVQIMDELDIPRPCIDARTVGYNVEWSQELKLEQSLTEYVGAWLALHILRELDPAGRKEVVENDPFIFDMSVGYDLKGITNDRVTRWIESMRNAGPLIDSLRPQLDGDLKQWRDIEVPNCISSTITLSTFHGCPPDEIERIGEYVLKDLDMDLIVKLNPTLLGYEEVRDLVQGTLGYTHIHPVKEAFEEDLQWNEALPLIQRLHALAKQRGRRFGIKLTNTLVVDNKDEFFSDERMYMSGQPLHVIAMNLLWKLRQEQDTVGDWLPVSFSAGIDRINYSSAVALGLTPITTCTDLLRPGGYGRLSSYLSNLERAMKKVGATDIPSYIQKASGNDGNTPAQASLLNTRKYVEQLAQDPRYHSAKNAKPPK
;
A
#
# COMPACT_ATOMS: atom_id res chain seq x y z
N MET A 1 -4.98 -5.56 -10.14
CA MET A 1 -6.36 -6.06 -10.40
C MET A 1 -6.76 -5.91 -11.88
N GLY A 2 -5.91 -6.32 -12.83
CA GLY A 2 -6.24 -6.26 -14.27
C GLY A 2 -6.26 -4.87 -14.90
N ARG A 3 -5.83 -3.83 -14.16
CA ARG A 3 -5.52 -2.50 -14.69
C ARG A 3 -4.00 -2.38 -14.84
N ASP A 4 -3.58 -1.68 -15.87
CA ASP A 4 -2.15 -1.45 -16.14
C ASP A 4 -1.64 -0.19 -15.44
N ALA A 5 -0.37 -0.22 -15.06
CA ALA A 5 0.39 0.93 -14.61
C ALA A 5 1.79 0.83 -15.21
N ALA A 6 2.40 1.97 -15.59
CA ALA A 6 3.72 1.97 -16.24
C ALA A 6 4.83 1.45 -15.31
N ASN A 7 4.62 1.50 -13.99
CA ASN A 7 5.41 0.80 -13.00
C ASN A 7 4.55 0.50 -11.75
N CYS A 8 5.08 -0.30 -10.82
CA CYS A 8 4.35 -0.71 -9.62
C CYS A 8 4.70 0.09 -8.35
N VAL A 9 5.41 1.24 -8.45
CA VAL A 9 5.78 2.07 -7.29
C VAL A 9 4.77 3.17 -7.01
N GLY A 10 4.55 3.44 -5.72
CA GLY A 10 3.67 4.50 -5.28
C GLY A 10 3.73 4.81 -3.78
N PRO A 11 3.16 5.94 -3.34
CA PRO A 11 2.82 6.13 -1.94
C PRO A 11 1.78 5.10 -1.49
N ALA A 12 1.92 4.64 -0.24
CA ALA A 12 0.89 3.85 0.44
C ALA A 12 -0.24 4.75 0.95
N ALA A 13 -1.39 4.18 1.33
CA ALA A 13 -2.45 4.89 2.04
C ALA A 13 -1.89 5.54 3.32
N GLY A 14 -1.61 6.84 3.26
CA GLY A 14 -0.82 7.56 4.26
C GLY A 14 -0.69 9.04 3.94
N PRO A 15 0.12 9.80 4.71
CA PRO A 15 0.25 11.25 4.54
C PRO A 15 0.63 11.68 3.11
N GLN A 16 1.35 10.83 2.37
CA GLN A 16 1.86 11.12 1.03
C GLN A 16 0.82 11.03 -0.10
N SER A 17 -0.40 10.58 0.19
CA SER A 17 -1.45 10.39 -0.82
C SER A 17 -2.78 11.04 -0.41
N GLN A 18 -2.74 12.04 0.48
CA GLN A 18 -3.93 12.71 1.00
C GLN A 18 -4.32 13.97 0.21
N LEU A 19 -3.35 14.76 -0.27
CA LEU A 19 -3.60 16.05 -0.94
C LEU A 19 -3.16 16.05 -2.41
N VAL A 20 -3.78 16.91 -3.22
CA VAL A 20 -3.48 17.12 -4.65
C VAL A 20 -1.99 17.31 -4.88
N GLN A 21 -1.36 18.22 -4.14
CA GLN A 21 0.06 18.51 -4.25
C GLN A 21 0.93 17.31 -3.90
N ASN A 22 0.49 16.46 -2.95
CA ASN A 22 1.24 15.26 -2.58
C ASN A 22 1.24 14.24 -3.72
N ILE A 23 0.07 14.01 -4.31
CA ILE A 23 -0.11 13.10 -5.45
C ILE A 23 0.67 13.61 -6.68
N ILE A 24 0.61 14.91 -6.97
CA ILE A 24 1.39 15.53 -8.05
C ILE A 24 2.90 15.33 -7.84
N LEU A 25 3.40 15.62 -6.63
CA LEU A 25 4.82 15.45 -6.32
C LEU A 25 5.25 13.97 -6.42
N ALA A 26 4.41 13.05 -5.96
CA ALA A 26 4.66 11.62 -6.10
C ALA A 26 4.70 11.17 -7.58
N TRP A 27 3.81 11.69 -8.43
CA TRP A 27 3.80 11.42 -9.87
C TRP A 27 5.04 11.95 -10.57
N LEU A 28 5.43 13.19 -10.28
CA LEU A 28 6.64 13.83 -10.81
C LEU A 28 7.92 13.08 -10.37
N ALA A 29 7.91 12.47 -9.19
CA ALA A 29 8.99 11.63 -8.71
C ALA A 29 9.01 10.18 -9.29
N GLY A 30 8.07 9.86 -10.17
CA GLY A 30 8.01 8.58 -10.90
C GLY A 30 6.93 7.60 -10.45
N SER A 31 6.05 7.96 -9.50
CA SER A 31 4.96 7.09 -9.08
C SER A 31 3.95 6.86 -10.19
N ARG A 32 3.43 5.64 -10.28
CA ARG A 32 2.31 5.27 -11.15
C ARG A 32 1.21 4.52 -10.41
N ILE A 33 1.42 4.21 -9.14
CA ILE A 33 0.40 3.73 -8.22
C ILE A 33 0.18 4.82 -7.16
N PHE A 34 -1.07 5.08 -6.80
CA PHE A 34 -1.45 5.97 -5.71
C PHE A 34 -2.49 5.27 -4.86
N GLU A 35 -2.07 4.65 -3.77
CA GLU A 35 -3.00 4.15 -2.78
C GLU A 35 -3.44 5.34 -1.92
N LEU A 36 -4.68 5.77 -2.11
CA LEU A 36 -5.22 6.99 -1.51
C LEU A 36 -5.37 6.82 0.00
N LYS A 37 -5.22 7.91 0.76
CA LYS A 37 -5.40 7.87 2.22
C LYS A 37 -6.79 7.33 2.56
N THR A 38 -6.82 6.41 3.52
CA THR A 38 -8.03 5.67 3.90
C THR A 38 -9.14 6.61 4.34
N VAL A 39 -10.30 6.47 3.70
CA VAL A 39 -11.54 7.17 4.09
C VAL A 39 -12.38 6.29 5.00
N GLN A 40 -13.14 6.93 5.89
CA GLN A 40 -14.07 6.26 6.80
C GLN A 40 -15.22 7.19 7.18
N ILE A 41 -16.27 6.63 7.81
CA ILE A 41 -17.44 7.41 8.25
C ILE A 41 -17.11 8.42 9.37
N MET A 42 -16.11 8.11 10.20
CA MET A 42 -15.58 9.02 11.21
C MET A 42 -14.55 9.96 10.58
N ASP A 43 -15.03 11.05 10.01
CA ASP A 43 -14.25 12.03 9.25
C ASP A 43 -14.01 13.35 10.00
N GLU A 44 -14.27 13.36 11.31
CA GLU A 44 -13.93 14.43 12.25
C GLU A 44 -13.17 13.82 13.43
N LEU A 45 -11.85 13.63 13.26
CA LEU A 45 -10.99 13.02 14.27
C LEU A 45 -10.21 14.09 15.04
N ASP A 46 -10.13 13.92 16.36
CA ASP A 46 -9.13 14.62 17.16
C ASP A 46 -7.84 13.78 17.17
N ILE A 47 -6.79 14.31 16.56
CA ILE A 47 -5.52 13.60 16.39
C ILE A 47 -4.49 14.22 17.33
N PRO A 48 -3.87 13.43 18.23
CA PRO A 48 -2.82 13.92 19.13
C PRO A 48 -1.63 14.43 18.31
N ARG A 49 -1.03 15.55 18.73
CA ARG A 49 0.14 16.12 18.03
C ARG A 49 1.30 16.30 19.02
N PRO A 50 2.52 15.84 18.69
CA PRO A 50 2.92 15.17 17.44
C PRO A 50 2.28 13.77 17.27
N CYS A 51 2.02 13.35 16.02
CA CYS A 51 1.34 12.07 15.72
C CYS A 51 2.21 11.03 15.00
N ILE A 52 3.35 11.44 14.43
CA ILE A 52 4.25 10.59 13.65
C ILE A 52 5.70 10.86 14.05
N ASP A 53 6.47 9.79 14.22
CA ASP A 53 7.92 9.82 14.41
C ASP A 53 8.57 8.89 13.39
N ALA A 54 9.33 9.44 12.45
CA ALA A 54 10.07 8.68 11.44
C ALA A 54 11.59 8.89 11.56
N ARG A 55 12.08 9.31 12.74
CA ARG A 55 13.50 9.58 12.98
C ARG A 55 14.36 8.33 12.84
N THR A 56 13.90 7.17 13.27
CA THR A 56 14.65 5.90 13.19
C THR A 56 13.79 4.83 12.55
N VAL A 57 13.20 3.95 13.36
CA VAL A 57 12.03 3.16 13.02
C VAL A 57 10.84 4.12 12.93
N GLY A 58 9.84 3.80 12.10
CA GLY A 58 8.66 4.64 11.98
C GLY A 58 7.62 4.28 13.04
N TYR A 59 7.03 5.28 13.68
CA TYR A 59 5.92 5.14 14.62
C TYR A 59 4.85 6.17 14.31
N ASN A 60 3.59 5.81 14.54
CA ASN A 60 2.49 6.76 14.54
C ASN A 60 1.46 6.43 15.61
N VAL A 61 0.70 7.44 16.02
CA VAL A 61 -0.49 7.32 16.88
C VAL A 61 -1.74 7.86 16.19
N GLU A 62 -1.59 8.46 14.99
CA GLU A 62 -2.74 8.88 14.17
C GLU A 62 -3.52 7.71 13.57
N TRP A 63 -4.79 7.97 13.30
CA TRP A 63 -5.75 7.09 12.66
C TRP A 63 -6.30 7.75 11.40
N SER A 64 -6.60 6.95 10.36
CA SER A 64 -7.23 7.33 9.08
C SER A 64 -6.92 8.77 8.57
N GLN A 65 -7.80 9.39 7.80
CA GLN A 65 -7.62 10.72 7.20
C GLN A 65 -8.01 11.87 8.14
N GLU A 66 -7.38 13.04 7.96
CA GLU A 66 -7.75 14.30 8.64
C GLU A 66 -8.87 15.08 7.90
N LEU A 67 -9.13 14.71 6.65
CA LEU A 67 -10.11 15.38 5.80
C LEU A 67 -11.49 14.79 5.95
N LYS A 68 -12.51 15.65 5.80
CA LYS A 68 -13.88 15.22 5.57
C LYS A 68 -13.97 14.41 4.27
N LEU A 69 -14.95 13.52 4.16
CA LEU A 69 -15.18 12.73 2.94
C LEU A 69 -15.25 13.61 1.69
N GLU A 70 -16.00 14.71 1.75
CA GLU A 70 -16.19 15.61 0.61
C GLU A 70 -14.92 16.41 0.26
N GLN A 71 -14.09 16.69 1.26
CA GLN A 71 -12.78 17.34 1.07
C GLN A 71 -11.79 16.39 0.40
N SER A 72 -11.66 15.15 0.91
CA SER A 72 -10.75 14.18 0.28
C SER A 72 -11.20 13.79 -1.11
N LEU A 73 -12.51 13.73 -1.36
CA LEU A 73 -13.04 13.54 -2.73
C LEU A 73 -12.58 14.66 -3.66
N THR A 74 -12.68 15.92 -3.21
CA THR A 74 -12.23 17.09 -3.99
C THR A 74 -10.74 17.02 -4.27
N GLU A 75 -9.92 16.65 -3.28
CA GLU A 75 -8.48 16.46 -3.46
C GLU A 75 -8.16 15.37 -4.48
N TYR A 76 -8.83 14.21 -4.42
CA TYR A 76 -8.53 13.09 -5.31
C TYR A 76 -9.01 13.33 -6.74
N VAL A 77 -10.19 13.93 -6.94
CA VAL A 77 -10.67 14.31 -8.28
C VAL A 77 -9.83 15.45 -8.85
N GLY A 78 -9.45 16.43 -8.02
CA GLY A 78 -8.54 17.50 -8.41
C GLY A 78 -7.18 16.96 -8.85
N ALA A 79 -6.62 15.99 -8.11
CA ALA A 79 -5.35 15.36 -8.46
C ALA A 79 -5.47 14.59 -9.77
N TRP A 80 -6.56 13.85 -9.97
CA TRP A 80 -6.83 13.12 -11.22
C TRP A 80 -6.86 14.07 -12.42
N LEU A 81 -7.61 15.17 -12.35
CA LEU A 81 -7.64 16.21 -13.38
C LEU A 81 -6.25 16.84 -13.60
N ALA A 82 -5.55 17.21 -12.53
CA ALA A 82 -4.24 17.83 -12.59
C ALA A 82 -3.18 16.93 -13.25
N LEU A 83 -3.17 15.62 -12.96
CA LEU A 83 -2.23 14.68 -13.58
C LEU A 83 -2.48 14.53 -15.10
N HIS A 84 -3.73 14.59 -15.56
CA HIS A 84 -4.03 14.58 -16.99
C HIS A 84 -3.57 15.87 -17.67
N ILE A 85 -3.75 17.02 -17.02
CA ILE A 85 -3.22 18.31 -17.51
C ILE A 85 -1.68 18.28 -17.57
N LEU A 86 -1.02 17.73 -16.55
CA LEU A 86 0.45 17.68 -16.50
C LEU A 86 1.07 16.82 -17.60
N ARG A 87 0.37 15.78 -18.07
CA ARG A 87 0.80 15.01 -19.26
C ARG A 87 0.81 15.87 -20.52
N GLU A 88 -0.16 16.77 -20.67
CA GLU A 88 -0.23 17.66 -21.82
C GLU A 88 0.74 18.84 -21.73
N LEU A 89 0.88 19.41 -20.53
CA LEU A 89 1.82 20.50 -20.24
C LEU A 89 3.28 20.07 -20.50
N ASP A 90 3.58 18.80 -20.25
CA ASP A 90 4.90 18.20 -20.37
C ASP A 90 6.03 19.04 -19.72
N PRO A 91 5.96 19.30 -18.40
CA PRO A 91 6.93 20.18 -17.72
C PRO A 91 8.36 19.63 -17.76
N ALA A 92 8.55 18.34 -18.06
CA ALA A 92 9.85 17.69 -18.11
C ALA A 92 10.40 17.54 -19.54
N GLY A 93 9.63 17.87 -20.58
CA GLY A 93 10.03 17.61 -21.98
C GLY A 93 10.13 16.11 -22.30
N ARG A 94 9.25 15.30 -21.73
CA ARG A 94 9.21 13.83 -21.81
C ARG A 94 7.86 13.31 -22.31
N LYS A 95 7.08 14.10 -23.05
CA LYS A 95 5.75 13.74 -23.55
C LYS A 95 5.72 12.36 -24.22
N GLU A 96 6.71 12.07 -25.06
CA GLU A 96 6.87 10.78 -25.74
C GLU A 96 6.94 9.56 -24.82
N VAL A 97 7.34 9.76 -23.56
CA VAL A 97 7.36 8.71 -22.52
C VAL A 97 6.07 8.73 -21.70
N VAL A 98 5.56 9.91 -21.33
CA VAL A 98 4.51 10.04 -20.31
C VAL A 98 3.07 10.15 -20.84
N GLU A 99 2.88 10.47 -22.12
CA GLU A 99 1.57 10.71 -22.75
C GLU A 99 0.65 9.51 -22.58
N ASN A 100 1.19 8.29 -22.70
CA ASN A 100 0.44 7.05 -22.61
C ASN A 100 0.76 6.21 -21.36
N ASP A 101 1.57 6.72 -20.42
CA ASP A 101 1.98 5.98 -19.22
C ASP A 101 0.78 5.75 -18.30
N PRO A 102 0.19 4.54 -18.19
CA PRO A 102 -0.97 4.38 -17.32
C PRO A 102 -0.57 4.54 -15.85
N PHE A 103 -1.47 5.13 -15.05
CA PHE A 103 -1.35 5.19 -13.60
C PHE A 103 -2.68 4.84 -12.94
N ILE A 104 -2.60 4.38 -11.68
CA ILE A 104 -3.74 3.84 -10.95
C ILE A 104 -3.90 4.61 -9.64
N PHE A 105 -5.12 5.09 -9.41
CA PHE A 105 -5.59 5.46 -8.07
C PHE A 105 -6.30 4.24 -7.49
N ASP A 106 -5.90 3.83 -6.30
CA ASP A 106 -6.53 2.74 -5.55
C ASP A 106 -7.20 3.31 -4.30
N MET A 107 -8.48 3.02 -4.11
CA MET A 107 -9.23 3.56 -2.99
C MET A 107 -8.92 2.75 -1.75
N SER A 108 -8.58 3.42 -0.66
CA SER A 108 -8.57 2.77 0.65
C SER A 108 -9.80 3.19 1.43
N VAL A 109 -10.56 2.21 1.90
CA VAL A 109 -11.76 2.40 2.71
C VAL A 109 -11.64 1.51 3.95
N GLY A 110 -12.06 2.00 5.10
CA GLY A 110 -12.02 1.24 6.36
C GLY A 110 -13.19 1.57 7.28
N TYR A 111 -13.00 1.22 8.56
CA TYR A 111 -14.00 1.17 9.63
C TYR A 111 -14.82 -0.13 9.63
N ASP A 112 -16.05 -0.09 10.13
CA ASP A 112 -16.95 -1.21 10.30
C ASP A 112 -17.93 -1.37 9.11
N LEU A 113 -18.68 -2.47 9.06
CA LEU A 113 -19.65 -2.70 7.98
C LEU A 113 -20.72 -1.59 7.92
N LYS A 114 -21.17 -1.13 9.08
CA LYS A 114 -22.19 -0.07 9.18
C LYS A 114 -21.69 1.26 8.59
N GLY A 115 -20.41 1.57 8.77
CA GLY A 115 -19.75 2.77 8.27
C GLY A 115 -19.53 2.69 6.77
N ILE A 116 -19.08 1.54 6.26
CA ILE A 116 -18.84 1.36 4.82
C ILE A 116 -20.15 1.34 4.02
N THR A 117 -21.21 0.75 4.58
CA THR A 117 -22.57 0.75 3.98
C THR A 117 -23.32 2.07 4.19
N ASN A 118 -22.73 3.04 4.89
CA ASN A 118 -23.37 4.33 5.10
C ASN A 118 -23.44 5.13 3.80
N ASP A 119 -24.59 5.75 3.53
CA ASP A 119 -24.84 6.56 2.34
C ASP A 119 -23.74 7.60 2.04
N ARG A 120 -23.11 8.21 3.05
CA ARG A 120 -22.01 9.17 2.83
C ARG A 120 -20.79 8.48 2.20
N VAL A 121 -20.37 7.34 2.74
CA VAL A 121 -19.23 6.57 2.24
C VAL A 121 -19.55 5.93 0.90
N THR A 122 -20.75 5.34 0.74
CA THR A 122 -21.18 4.77 -0.55
C THR A 122 -21.24 5.83 -1.64
N ARG A 123 -21.78 7.04 -1.37
CA ARG A 123 -21.77 8.16 -2.33
C ARG A 123 -20.35 8.60 -2.70
N TRP A 124 -19.43 8.59 -1.75
CA TRP A 124 -18.02 8.88 -1.99
C TRP A 124 -17.40 7.86 -2.95
N ILE A 125 -17.62 6.57 -2.72
CA ILE A 125 -17.13 5.47 -3.57
C ILE A 125 -17.72 5.59 -4.99
N GLU A 126 -19.03 5.81 -5.10
CA GLU A 126 -19.70 5.96 -6.40
C GLU A 126 -19.21 7.20 -7.15
N SER A 127 -18.88 8.27 -6.45
CA SER A 127 -18.27 9.46 -7.06
C SER A 127 -16.87 9.19 -7.60
N MET A 128 -16.10 8.30 -6.99
CA MET A 128 -14.79 7.87 -7.53
C MET A 128 -14.91 6.95 -8.75
N ARG A 129 -16.03 6.20 -8.87
CA ARG A 129 -16.35 5.40 -10.06
C ARG A 129 -16.89 6.26 -11.21
N ASN A 130 -17.52 7.38 -10.89
CA ASN A 130 -18.03 8.36 -11.86
C ASN A 130 -17.79 9.80 -11.37
N ALA A 131 -16.57 10.28 -11.55
CA ALA A 131 -16.13 11.59 -11.12
C ALA A 131 -16.52 12.72 -12.08
N GLY A 132 -17.15 12.42 -13.22
CA GLY A 132 -17.50 13.40 -14.27
C GLY A 132 -18.16 14.68 -13.71
N PRO A 133 -19.24 14.58 -12.90
CA PRO A 133 -19.88 15.76 -12.32
C PRO A 133 -18.94 16.63 -11.47
N LEU A 134 -18.04 16.00 -10.69
CA LEU A 134 -17.10 16.73 -9.86
C LEU A 134 -15.96 17.32 -10.71
N ILE A 135 -15.45 16.60 -11.71
CA ILE A 135 -14.50 17.12 -12.70
C ILE A 135 -15.06 18.39 -13.34
N ASP A 136 -16.30 18.34 -13.83
CA ASP A 136 -16.95 19.49 -14.49
C ASP A 136 -17.12 20.68 -13.54
N SER A 137 -17.37 20.43 -12.26
CA SER A 137 -17.44 21.49 -11.24
C SER A 137 -16.08 22.11 -10.91
N LEU A 138 -14.97 21.38 -11.13
CA LEU A 138 -13.61 21.86 -10.90
C LEU A 138 -13.04 22.60 -12.12
N ARG A 139 -13.48 22.29 -13.36
CA ARG A 139 -13.00 22.94 -14.59
C ARG A 139 -13.02 24.48 -14.54
N PRO A 140 -14.06 25.17 -14.00
CA PRO A 140 -14.06 26.62 -13.88
C PRO A 140 -12.92 27.21 -13.04
N GLN A 141 -12.35 26.43 -12.12
CA GLN A 141 -11.22 26.84 -11.27
C GLN A 141 -9.89 26.87 -12.03
N LEU A 142 -9.80 26.25 -13.21
CA LEU A 142 -8.66 26.38 -14.11
C LEU A 142 -8.72 27.77 -14.77
N ASP A 143 -8.08 28.77 -14.19
CA ASP A 143 -8.04 30.15 -14.68
C ASP A 143 -6.65 30.55 -15.22
N GLY A 144 -6.49 31.83 -15.60
CA GLY A 144 -5.23 32.33 -16.15
C GLY A 144 -4.69 31.47 -17.30
N ASP A 145 -3.42 31.07 -17.19
CA ASP A 145 -2.72 30.23 -18.17
C ASP A 145 -3.25 28.78 -18.22
N LEU A 146 -3.96 28.32 -17.18
CA LEU A 146 -4.56 26.99 -17.13
C LEU A 146 -5.90 26.90 -17.84
N LYS A 147 -6.51 28.05 -18.20
CA LYS A 147 -7.82 28.10 -18.87
C LYS A 147 -7.87 27.27 -20.16
N GLN A 148 -6.75 27.17 -20.88
CA GLN A 148 -6.65 26.37 -22.11
C GLN A 148 -6.91 24.87 -21.90
N TRP A 149 -6.74 24.37 -20.67
CA TRP A 149 -6.92 22.95 -20.32
C TRP A 149 -8.31 22.63 -19.78
N ARG A 150 -9.24 23.61 -19.79
CA ARG A 150 -10.59 23.43 -19.26
C ARG A 150 -11.37 22.31 -19.90
N ASP A 151 -11.12 22.02 -21.18
CA ASP A 151 -11.89 21.05 -21.95
C ASP A 151 -11.08 19.77 -22.21
N ILE A 152 -9.96 19.56 -21.50
CA ILE A 152 -9.18 18.32 -21.62
C ILE A 152 -10.04 17.10 -21.31
N GLU A 153 -9.91 16.07 -22.12
CA GLU A 153 -10.56 14.78 -21.89
C GLU A 153 -9.89 14.06 -20.72
N VAL A 154 -10.71 13.62 -19.76
CA VAL A 154 -10.26 12.89 -18.58
C VAL A 154 -11.23 11.74 -18.34
N PRO A 155 -10.76 10.52 -18.03
CA PRO A 155 -11.66 9.42 -17.71
C PRO A 155 -12.50 9.73 -16.47
N ASN A 156 -13.81 9.50 -16.57
CA ASN A 156 -14.73 9.70 -15.44
C ASN A 156 -14.53 8.66 -14.33
N CYS A 157 -14.07 7.45 -14.66
CA CYS A 157 -13.78 6.43 -13.66
C CYS A 157 -12.34 6.55 -13.18
N ILE A 158 -12.17 7.00 -11.94
CA ILE A 158 -10.85 7.12 -11.29
C ILE A 158 -10.41 5.76 -10.76
N SER A 159 -11.29 5.11 -10.00
CA SER A 159 -11.02 3.81 -9.40
C SER A 159 -12.23 2.87 -9.39
N SER A 160 -11.94 1.59 -9.59
CA SER A 160 -12.88 0.47 -9.53
C SER A 160 -12.37 -0.65 -8.59
N THR A 161 -11.43 -0.31 -7.71
CA THR A 161 -10.82 -1.22 -6.74
C THR A 161 -10.86 -0.59 -5.36
N ILE A 162 -11.17 -1.41 -4.35
CA ILE A 162 -11.12 -1.05 -2.94
C ILE A 162 -10.05 -1.91 -2.25
N THR A 163 -9.07 -1.24 -1.66
CA THR A 163 -8.23 -1.81 -0.60
C THR A 163 -8.91 -1.58 0.75
N LEU A 164 -9.51 -2.65 1.29
CA LEU A 164 -10.11 -2.67 2.61
C LEU A 164 -9.02 -2.61 3.67
N SER A 165 -8.99 -1.50 4.41
CA SER A 165 -8.08 -1.32 5.54
C SER A 165 -8.72 -1.87 6.80
N THR A 166 -8.35 -3.10 7.19
CA THR A 166 -8.78 -3.67 8.47
C THR A 166 -8.04 -2.97 9.60
N PHE A 167 -8.78 -2.43 10.56
CA PHE A 167 -8.19 -1.89 11.79
C PHE A 167 -7.81 -3.04 12.73
N HIS A 168 -6.94 -2.77 13.70
CA HIS A 168 -6.61 -3.75 14.73
C HIS A 168 -7.84 -4.04 15.61
N GLY A 169 -8.13 -5.31 15.87
CA GLY A 169 -9.32 -5.77 16.58
C GLY A 169 -10.58 -5.89 15.71
N CYS A 170 -10.46 -5.77 14.38
CA CYS A 170 -11.59 -5.96 13.47
C CYS A 170 -12.02 -7.44 13.43
N PRO A 171 -13.27 -7.77 13.79
CA PRO A 171 -13.74 -9.15 13.80
C PRO A 171 -13.64 -9.83 12.42
N PRO A 172 -13.26 -11.12 12.35
CA PRO A 172 -13.16 -11.86 11.09
C PRO A 172 -14.47 -11.89 10.29
N ASP A 173 -15.61 -12.04 10.96
CA ASP A 173 -16.94 -12.04 10.31
C ASP A 173 -17.27 -10.67 9.71
N GLU A 174 -16.79 -9.59 10.33
CA GLU A 174 -16.95 -8.24 9.81
C GLU A 174 -16.12 -8.02 8.54
N ILE A 175 -14.86 -8.46 8.53
CA ILE A 175 -14.00 -8.40 7.32
C ILE A 175 -14.67 -9.13 6.16
N GLU A 176 -15.19 -10.34 6.42
CA GLU A 176 -15.85 -11.13 5.38
C GLU A 176 -17.12 -10.44 4.88
N ARG A 177 -18.00 -9.95 5.76
CA ARG A 177 -19.24 -9.28 5.37
C ARG A 177 -18.99 -7.98 4.59
N ILE A 178 -17.95 -7.22 4.95
CA ILE A 178 -17.53 -6.05 4.17
C ILE A 178 -17.03 -6.51 2.79
N GLY A 179 -16.20 -7.55 2.74
CA GLY A 179 -15.72 -8.11 1.48
C GLY A 179 -16.86 -8.58 0.58
N GLU A 180 -17.87 -9.23 1.14
CA GLU A 180 -19.08 -9.61 0.41
C GLU A 180 -19.83 -8.40 -0.14
N TYR A 181 -20.01 -7.35 0.67
CA TYR A 181 -20.68 -6.11 0.25
C TYR A 181 -19.95 -5.45 -0.93
N VAL A 182 -18.61 -5.35 -0.86
CA VAL A 182 -17.80 -4.79 -1.95
C VAL A 182 -17.94 -5.61 -3.25
N LEU A 183 -17.92 -6.94 -3.15
CA LEU A 183 -17.96 -7.84 -4.31
C LEU A 183 -19.37 -8.02 -4.89
N LYS A 184 -20.41 -8.04 -4.05
CA LYS A 184 -21.80 -8.31 -4.45
C LYS A 184 -22.54 -7.02 -4.78
N ASP A 185 -22.54 -6.05 -3.85
CA ASP A 185 -23.39 -4.88 -3.89
C ASP A 185 -22.72 -3.69 -4.59
N LEU A 186 -21.46 -3.39 -4.25
CA LEU A 186 -20.69 -2.35 -4.97
C LEU A 186 -20.19 -2.84 -6.34
N ASP A 187 -20.05 -4.17 -6.50
CA ASP A 187 -19.62 -4.81 -7.74
C ASP A 187 -18.20 -4.35 -8.18
N MET A 188 -17.26 -4.40 -7.23
CA MET A 188 -15.89 -3.89 -7.37
C MET A 188 -14.82 -4.94 -7.07
N ASP A 189 -13.59 -4.69 -7.55
CA ASP A 189 -12.44 -5.53 -7.18
C ASP A 189 -12.01 -5.23 -5.74
N LEU A 190 -11.57 -6.26 -5.00
CA LEU A 190 -11.27 -6.17 -3.57
C LEU A 190 -9.83 -6.58 -3.26
N ILE A 191 -9.17 -5.79 -2.42
CA ILE A 191 -7.91 -6.14 -1.76
C ILE A 191 -8.15 -6.07 -0.25
N VAL A 192 -7.86 -7.14 0.49
CA VAL A 192 -7.92 -7.10 1.97
C VAL A 192 -6.53 -6.87 2.52
N LYS A 193 -6.32 -5.76 3.23
CA LYS A 193 -5.06 -5.44 3.91
C LYS A 193 -5.00 -6.19 5.23
N LEU A 194 -4.02 -7.08 5.39
CA LEU A 194 -3.89 -7.91 6.59
C LEU A 194 -2.91 -7.28 7.59
N ASN A 195 -3.12 -7.58 8.87
CA ASN A 195 -2.25 -7.13 9.95
C ASN A 195 -1.01 -8.06 10.11
N PRO A 196 0.14 -7.53 10.54
CA PRO A 196 1.35 -8.32 10.76
C PRO A 196 1.23 -9.30 11.94
N THR A 197 0.22 -9.11 12.79
CA THR A 197 -0.14 -10.00 13.92
C THR A 197 -0.44 -11.42 13.47
N LEU A 198 -0.90 -11.60 12.23
CA LEU A 198 -1.20 -12.90 11.63
C LEU A 198 0.01 -13.87 11.61
N LEU A 199 1.25 -13.34 11.71
CA LEU A 199 2.45 -14.19 11.84
C LEU A 199 2.45 -14.96 13.17
N GLY A 200 1.94 -14.36 14.24
CA GLY A 200 1.88 -14.91 15.59
C GLY A 200 2.79 -14.17 16.57
N TYR A 201 2.34 -14.00 17.82
CA TYR A 201 3.01 -13.17 18.83
C TYR A 201 4.44 -13.62 19.13
N GLU A 202 4.63 -14.90 19.42
CA GLU A 202 5.94 -15.44 19.80
C GLU A 202 6.98 -15.27 18.69
N GLU A 203 6.57 -15.50 17.44
CA GLU A 203 7.43 -15.35 16.26
C GLU A 203 7.78 -13.88 15.99
N VAL A 204 6.79 -12.97 16.06
CA VAL A 204 7.05 -11.53 15.91
C VAL A 204 7.96 -11.02 17.03
N ARG A 205 7.72 -11.41 18.28
CA ARG A 205 8.55 -11.01 19.41
C ARG A 205 9.98 -11.49 19.24
N ASP A 206 10.19 -12.76 18.89
CA ASP A 206 11.52 -13.33 18.70
C ASP A 206 12.27 -12.67 17.53
N LEU A 207 11.58 -12.41 16.40
CA LEU A 207 12.17 -11.68 15.28
C LEU A 207 12.60 -10.27 15.69
N VAL A 208 11.71 -9.50 16.33
CA VAL A 208 11.97 -8.10 16.69
C VAL A 208 13.05 -7.99 17.76
N GLN A 209 12.90 -8.70 18.87
CA GLN A 209 13.74 -8.54 20.05
C GLN A 209 14.96 -9.46 20.02
N GLY A 210 14.77 -10.75 19.71
CA GLY A 210 15.82 -11.76 19.72
C GLY A 210 16.75 -11.65 18.51
N THR A 211 16.17 -11.65 17.30
CA THR A 211 16.92 -11.72 16.05
C THR A 211 17.43 -10.34 15.61
N LEU A 212 16.57 -9.34 15.55
CA LEU A 212 16.92 -8.00 15.07
C LEU A 212 17.48 -7.08 16.17
N GLY A 213 17.35 -7.47 17.45
CA GLY A 213 17.94 -6.76 18.59
C GLY A 213 17.19 -5.49 19.03
N TYR A 214 15.91 -5.31 18.66
CA TYR A 214 15.10 -4.18 19.13
C TYR A 214 14.47 -4.48 20.50
N THR A 215 15.30 -4.60 21.53
CA THR A 215 14.86 -4.97 22.90
C THR A 215 13.90 -3.98 23.56
N HIS A 216 13.80 -2.76 23.03
CA HIS A 216 12.90 -1.69 23.49
C HIS A 216 11.53 -1.71 22.78
N ILE A 217 11.38 -2.48 21.71
CA ILE A 217 10.10 -2.59 20.98
C ILE A 217 9.34 -3.77 21.59
N HIS A 218 8.15 -3.49 22.10
CA HIS A 218 7.30 -4.48 22.78
C HIS A 218 5.99 -4.63 22.00
N PRO A 219 5.84 -5.69 21.18
CA PRO A 219 4.56 -5.99 20.55
C PRO A 219 3.47 -6.19 21.62
N VAL A 220 2.29 -5.60 21.40
CA VAL A 220 1.15 -5.72 22.33
C VAL A 220 0.49 -7.08 22.13
N LYS A 221 0.57 -7.97 23.12
CA LYS A 221 0.10 -9.35 23.00
C LYS A 221 -1.41 -9.44 22.72
N GLU A 222 -2.19 -8.60 23.39
CA GLU A 222 -3.65 -8.54 23.27
C GLU A 222 -4.07 -8.28 21.82
N ALA A 223 -3.32 -7.45 21.07
CA ALA A 223 -3.61 -7.18 19.67
C ALA A 223 -3.51 -8.44 18.78
N PHE A 224 -2.67 -9.41 19.15
CA PHE A 224 -2.57 -10.69 18.43
C PHE A 224 -3.72 -11.64 18.77
N GLU A 225 -4.38 -11.46 19.92
CA GLU A 225 -5.52 -12.27 20.35
C GLU A 225 -6.84 -11.73 19.77
N GLU A 226 -6.92 -10.41 19.59
CA GLU A 226 -8.10 -9.70 19.05
C GLU A 226 -8.13 -9.61 17.51
N ASP A 227 -6.96 -9.59 16.86
CA ASP A 227 -6.87 -9.53 15.40
C ASP A 227 -7.33 -10.84 14.72
N LEU A 228 -7.48 -10.80 13.38
CA LEU A 228 -7.76 -11.98 12.56
C LEU A 228 -6.74 -13.10 12.80
N GLN A 229 -7.23 -14.27 13.23
CA GLN A 229 -6.40 -15.44 13.54
C GLN A 229 -6.06 -16.27 12.29
N TRP A 230 -4.96 -17.02 12.35
CA TRP A 230 -4.46 -17.83 11.21
C TRP A 230 -5.49 -18.82 10.66
N ASN A 231 -6.16 -19.54 11.54
CA ASN A 231 -7.18 -20.54 11.21
C ASN A 231 -8.45 -19.93 10.61
N GLU A 232 -8.68 -18.63 10.79
CA GLU A 232 -9.82 -17.90 10.22
C GLU A 232 -9.44 -17.19 8.92
N ALA A 233 -8.20 -16.70 8.83
CA ALA A 233 -7.68 -15.97 7.68
C ALA A 233 -7.69 -16.80 6.39
N LEU A 234 -7.19 -18.04 6.42
CA LEU A 234 -7.11 -18.86 5.21
C LEU A 234 -8.50 -19.20 4.64
N PRO A 235 -9.48 -19.70 5.44
CA PRO A 235 -10.83 -19.92 4.94
C PRO A 235 -11.50 -18.63 4.44
N LEU A 236 -11.29 -17.49 5.11
CA LEU A 236 -11.82 -16.19 4.67
C LEU A 236 -11.27 -15.80 3.29
N ILE A 237 -9.96 -15.91 3.09
CA ILE A 237 -9.29 -15.65 1.80
C ILE A 237 -9.86 -16.53 0.69
N GLN A 238 -10.04 -17.83 0.97
CA GLN A 238 -10.62 -18.77 -0.01
C GLN A 238 -12.05 -18.39 -0.39
N ARG A 239 -12.90 -18.07 0.60
CA ARG A 239 -14.31 -17.72 0.36
C ARG A 239 -14.45 -16.42 -0.42
N LEU A 240 -13.72 -15.37 -0.04
CA LEU A 240 -13.73 -14.09 -0.76
C LEU A 240 -13.16 -14.23 -2.17
N HIS A 241 -12.10 -15.02 -2.37
CA HIS A 241 -11.58 -15.31 -3.70
C HIS A 241 -12.61 -16.02 -4.59
N ALA A 242 -13.26 -17.07 -4.06
CA ALA A 242 -14.29 -17.82 -4.77
C ALA A 242 -15.49 -16.94 -5.13
N LEU A 243 -15.94 -16.09 -4.18
CA LEU A 243 -17.00 -15.12 -4.41
C LEU A 243 -16.63 -14.11 -5.49
N ALA A 244 -15.42 -13.55 -5.45
CA ALA A 244 -14.96 -12.62 -6.48
C ALA A 244 -15.00 -13.27 -7.86
N LYS A 245 -14.51 -14.51 -7.99
CA LYS A 245 -14.58 -15.28 -9.23
C LYS A 245 -16.02 -15.50 -9.70
N GLN A 246 -16.94 -15.85 -8.80
CA GLN A 246 -18.37 -16.01 -9.12
C GLN A 246 -18.99 -14.71 -9.64
N ARG A 247 -18.54 -13.56 -9.12
CA ARG A 247 -19.02 -12.23 -9.53
C ARG A 247 -18.28 -11.65 -10.74
N GLY A 248 -17.29 -12.35 -11.30
CA GLY A 248 -16.45 -11.80 -12.37
C GLY A 248 -15.53 -10.66 -11.90
N ARG A 249 -15.30 -10.58 -10.58
CA ARG A 249 -14.43 -9.61 -9.90
C ARG A 249 -13.11 -10.26 -9.52
N ARG A 250 -12.15 -9.43 -9.13
CA ARG A 250 -10.82 -9.87 -8.68
C ARG A 250 -10.65 -9.65 -7.19
N PHE A 251 -9.86 -10.53 -6.61
CA PHE A 251 -9.53 -10.53 -5.19
C PHE A 251 -8.01 -10.65 -5.00
N GLY A 252 -7.48 -9.99 -3.98
CA GLY A 252 -6.11 -10.17 -3.52
C GLY A 252 -5.95 -9.70 -2.08
N ILE A 253 -4.72 -9.76 -1.60
CA ILE A 253 -4.39 -9.33 -0.24
C ILE A 253 -3.28 -8.28 -0.26
N LYS A 254 -3.17 -7.50 0.82
CA LYS A 254 -2.08 -6.56 1.02
C LYS A 254 -1.34 -6.85 2.32
N LEU A 255 -0.02 -6.91 2.25
CA LEU A 255 0.87 -7.12 3.40
C LEU A 255 1.74 -5.87 3.63
N THR A 256 1.61 -5.14 4.73
CA THR A 256 0.65 -5.31 5.84
C THR A 256 0.17 -3.94 6.32
N ASN A 257 -0.69 -3.93 7.34
CA ASN A 257 -0.82 -2.77 8.22
C ASN A 257 0.40 -2.62 9.14
N THR A 258 0.43 -1.57 9.97
CA THR A 258 1.46 -1.39 10.99
C THR A 258 1.36 -2.44 12.10
N LEU A 259 2.39 -2.55 12.96
CA LEU A 259 2.37 -3.42 14.14
C LEU A 259 2.09 -2.60 15.40
N VAL A 260 1.12 -3.01 16.21
CA VAL A 260 0.86 -2.37 17.51
C VAL A 260 1.95 -2.72 18.52
N VAL A 261 2.54 -1.69 19.14
CA VAL A 261 3.57 -1.83 20.17
C VAL A 261 3.27 -0.87 21.33
N ASP A 262 3.79 -1.19 22.51
CA ASP A 262 3.74 -0.28 23.66
C ASP A 262 4.46 1.03 23.30
N ASN A 263 3.85 2.17 23.63
CA ASN A 263 4.57 3.43 23.68
C ASN A 263 5.23 3.58 25.06
N LYS A 264 6.55 3.49 25.09
CA LYS A 264 7.37 3.72 26.29
C LYS A 264 8.20 4.99 26.22
N ASP A 265 7.99 5.80 25.18
CA ASP A 265 8.67 7.08 24.97
C ASP A 265 7.73 8.23 25.37
N GLU A 266 8.30 9.41 25.62
CA GLU A 266 7.56 10.63 25.97
C GLU A 266 7.18 11.46 24.72
N PHE A 267 7.54 10.99 23.52
CA PHE A 267 7.27 11.72 22.28
C PHE A 267 5.78 11.77 21.92
N PHE A 268 5.04 10.70 22.18
CA PHE A 268 3.58 10.63 22.00
C PHE A 268 2.86 10.58 23.35
N SER A 269 1.61 11.06 23.36
CA SER A 269 0.73 11.01 24.53
C SER A 269 0.09 9.64 24.78
N ASP A 270 -0.06 8.83 23.73
CA ASP A 270 -0.84 7.59 23.76
C ASP A 270 -0.04 6.44 24.37
N GLU A 271 -0.72 5.48 25.01
CA GLU A 271 -0.05 4.30 25.60
C GLU A 271 0.40 3.27 24.56
N ARG A 272 -0.18 3.31 23.36
CA ARG A 272 0.12 2.40 22.24
C ARG A 272 0.52 3.22 21.02
N MET A 273 1.40 2.64 20.20
CA MET A 273 1.79 3.22 18.92
C MET A 273 1.92 2.15 17.84
N TYR A 274 1.95 2.59 16.60
CA TYR A 274 1.94 1.75 15.40
C TYR A 274 3.30 1.77 14.71
N MET A 275 4.04 0.67 14.81
CA MET A 275 5.37 0.52 14.25
C MET A 275 5.31 0.23 12.73
N SER A 276 6.17 0.93 11.99
CA SER A 276 6.43 0.79 10.56
C SER A 276 7.95 0.77 10.29
N GLY A 277 8.35 0.74 9.02
CA GLY A 277 9.76 0.77 8.63
C GLY A 277 10.45 -0.60 8.67
N GLN A 278 11.74 -0.59 9.01
CA GLN A 278 12.66 -1.70 8.78
C GLN A 278 12.27 -3.02 9.50
N PRO A 279 11.91 -3.03 10.81
CA PRO A 279 11.51 -4.29 11.46
C PRO A 279 10.24 -4.88 10.85
N LEU A 280 9.29 -4.01 10.47
CA LEU A 280 8.03 -4.43 9.84
C LEU A 280 8.28 -5.12 8.49
N HIS A 281 9.32 -4.72 7.74
CA HIS A 281 9.70 -5.41 6.50
C HIS A 281 10.06 -6.88 6.75
N VAL A 282 10.82 -7.17 7.81
CA VAL A 282 11.23 -8.54 8.16
C VAL A 282 10.03 -9.37 8.57
N ILE A 283 9.15 -8.82 9.40
CA ILE A 283 7.90 -9.47 9.81
C ILE A 283 7.01 -9.78 8.60
N ALA A 284 6.74 -8.77 7.77
CA ALA A 284 5.85 -8.90 6.61
C ALA A 284 6.38 -9.89 5.57
N MET A 285 7.70 -10.02 5.41
CA MET A 285 8.31 -10.99 4.50
C MET A 285 8.26 -12.42 5.04
N ASN A 286 8.43 -12.63 6.35
CA ASN A 286 8.19 -13.93 6.97
C ASN A 286 6.70 -14.33 6.88
N LEU A 287 5.80 -13.38 7.11
CA LEU A 287 4.35 -13.59 6.91
C LEU A 287 4.02 -13.94 5.45
N LEU A 288 4.60 -13.22 4.48
CA LEU A 288 4.46 -13.54 3.06
C LEU A 288 4.89 -14.98 2.78
N TRP A 289 6.04 -15.41 3.32
CA TRP A 289 6.53 -16.77 3.13
C TRP A 289 5.59 -17.81 3.73
N LYS A 290 5.16 -17.62 4.97
CA LYS A 290 4.19 -18.49 5.66
C LYS A 290 2.89 -18.62 4.86
N LEU A 291 2.35 -17.50 4.36
CA LEU A 291 1.15 -17.50 3.50
C LEU A 291 1.38 -18.25 2.19
N ARG A 292 2.52 -18.02 1.53
CA ARG A 292 2.85 -18.73 0.28
C ARG A 292 3.04 -20.23 0.46
N GLN A 293 3.35 -20.72 1.66
CA GLN A 293 3.40 -22.17 1.92
C GLN A 293 2.01 -22.83 1.86
N GLU A 294 0.92 -22.05 2.05
CA GLU A 294 -0.46 -22.49 1.89
C GLU A 294 -0.84 -22.49 0.39
N GLN A 295 -0.31 -23.44 -0.38
CA GLN A 295 -0.40 -23.49 -1.85
C GLN A 295 -1.85 -23.50 -2.38
N ASP A 296 -2.75 -24.18 -1.68
CA ASP A 296 -4.17 -24.29 -2.06
C ASP A 296 -4.98 -23.00 -1.79
N THR A 297 -4.41 -22.05 -1.04
CA THR A 297 -5.11 -20.83 -0.60
C THR A 297 -4.49 -19.55 -1.14
N VAL A 298 -3.16 -19.45 -1.09
CA VAL A 298 -2.42 -18.26 -1.50
C VAL A 298 -1.44 -18.62 -2.60
N GLY A 299 -0.55 -19.58 -2.31
CA GLY A 299 0.47 -20.06 -3.24
C GLY A 299 1.22 -18.94 -3.96
N ASP A 300 1.50 -19.16 -5.24
CA ASP A 300 2.12 -18.21 -6.15
C ASP A 300 1.11 -17.49 -7.08
N TRP A 301 -0.18 -17.78 -6.91
CA TRP A 301 -1.24 -17.34 -7.82
C TRP A 301 -2.07 -16.19 -7.26
N LEU A 302 -2.20 -16.05 -5.94
CA LEU A 302 -2.98 -14.97 -5.33
C LEU A 302 -2.21 -13.64 -5.46
N PRO A 303 -2.83 -12.57 -6.00
CA PRO A 303 -2.18 -11.26 -6.05
C PRO A 303 -1.89 -10.71 -4.64
N VAL A 304 -0.65 -10.30 -4.40
CA VAL A 304 -0.21 -9.68 -3.16
C VAL A 304 0.35 -8.27 -3.41
N SER A 305 -0.38 -7.28 -2.93
CA SER A 305 0.11 -5.90 -2.77
C SER A 305 1.01 -5.81 -1.53
N PHE A 306 2.01 -4.94 -1.53
CA PHE A 306 2.97 -4.89 -0.42
C PHE A 306 3.30 -3.47 0.05
N SER A 307 3.34 -3.28 1.37
CA SER A 307 3.68 -2.04 2.05
C SER A 307 4.24 -2.33 3.45
N ALA A 308 5.54 -2.58 3.54
CA ALA A 308 6.22 -2.74 4.83
C ALA A 308 7.72 -2.45 4.68
N GLY A 309 8.19 -1.32 5.20
CA GLY A 309 9.61 -0.93 5.21
C GLY A 309 10.28 -0.94 3.83
N ILE A 310 9.54 -0.63 2.77
CA ILE A 310 10.08 -0.58 1.41
C ILE A 310 10.93 0.68 1.22
N ASP A 311 12.16 0.47 0.78
CA ASP A 311 13.15 1.51 0.48
C ASP A 311 13.82 1.27 -0.88
N ARG A 312 14.68 2.20 -1.31
CA ARG A 312 15.41 2.09 -2.57
C ARG A 312 16.28 0.83 -2.69
N ILE A 313 16.67 0.19 -1.57
CA ILE A 313 17.59 -0.94 -1.55
C ILE A 313 16.82 -2.24 -1.74
N ASN A 314 15.66 -2.40 -1.08
CA ASN A 314 14.87 -3.63 -1.12
C ASN A 314 13.78 -3.63 -2.21
N TYR A 315 13.46 -2.49 -2.82
CA TYR A 315 12.39 -2.38 -3.82
C TYR A 315 12.55 -3.35 -5.00
N SER A 316 13.74 -3.46 -5.59
CA SER A 316 13.97 -4.39 -6.71
C SER A 316 13.76 -5.85 -6.30
N SER A 317 14.18 -6.22 -5.08
CA SER A 317 13.93 -7.55 -4.54
C SER A 317 12.43 -7.80 -4.38
N ALA A 318 11.68 -6.85 -3.82
CA ALA A 318 10.22 -6.95 -3.70
C ALA A 318 9.52 -7.14 -5.06
N VAL A 319 9.98 -6.46 -6.11
CA VAL A 319 9.49 -6.69 -7.49
C VAL A 319 9.79 -8.12 -7.94
N ALA A 320 11.01 -8.62 -7.70
CA ALA A 320 11.37 -10.00 -8.03
C ALA A 320 10.56 -11.06 -7.24
N LEU A 321 10.00 -10.70 -6.09
CA LEU A 321 9.08 -11.55 -5.34
C LEU A 321 7.68 -11.63 -5.98
N GLY A 322 7.41 -10.93 -7.09
CA GLY A 322 6.10 -10.88 -7.72
C GLY A 322 5.07 -10.05 -6.94
N LEU A 323 5.51 -9.16 -6.06
CA LEU A 323 4.62 -8.26 -5.31
C LEU A 323 4.16 -7.12 -6.22
N THR A 324 2.86 -6.86 -6.26
CA THR A 324 2.30 -5.75 -7.05
C THR A 324 0.89 -5.35 -6.59
N PRO A 325 0.62 -4.04 -6.39
CA PRO A 325 1.59 -2.95 -6.37
C PRO A 325 2.50 -2.98 -5.13
N ILE A 326 3.59 -2.21 -5.15
CA ILE A 326 4.52 -2.05 -4.03
C ILE A 326 4.52 -0.57 -3.61
N THR A 327 3.96 -0.31 -2.43
CA THR A 327 3.77 1.05 -1.92
C THR A 327 4.69 1.34 -0.73
N THR A 328 5.00 2.61 -0.48
CA THR A 328 5.88 3.04 0.62
C THR A 328 5.33 4.27 1.36
N CYS A 329 5.65 4.40 2.64
CA CYS A 329 5.25 5.52 3.49
C CYS A 329 6.44 6.03 4.32
N THR A 330 6.95 5.24 5.27
CA THR A 330 8.00 5.68 6.21
C THR A 330 9.25 6.24 5.52
N ASP A 331 9.69 5.66 4.39
CA ASP A 331 10.87 6.18 3.70
C ASP A 331 10.62 7.55 3.05
N LEU A 332 9.39 7.83 2.61
CA LEU A 332 9.00 9.12 2.03
C LEU A 332 8.79 10.22 3.08
N LEU A 333 8.68 9.88 4.37
CA LEU A 333 8.68 10.87 5.47
C LEU A 333 10.08 11.39 5.79
N ARG A 334 11.13 10.72 5.31
CA ARG A 334 12.53 11.06 5.58
C ARG A 334 13.04 12.14 4.63
N PRO A 335 14.18 12.79 4.94
CA PRO A 335 14.80 13.77 4.04
C PRO A 335 14.92 13.25 2.60
N GLY A 336 14.58 14.12 1.65
CA GLY A 336 14.44 13.81 0.22
C GLY A 336 12.99 13.53 -0.21
N GLY A 337 12.09 13.16 0.71
CA GLY A 337 10.66 13.02 0.45
C GLY A 337 10.34 12.14 -0.75
N TYR A 338 9.42 12.61 -1.60
CA TYR A 338 9.04 11.96 -2.86
C TYR A 338 10.23 11.69 -3.80
N GLY A 339 11.24 12.57 -3.82
CA GLY A 339 12.40 12.46 -4.72
C GLY A 339 13.23 11.18 -4.51
N ARG A 340 13.06 10.51 -3.37
CA ARG A 340 13.70 9.22 -3.06
C ARG A 340 13.28 8.12 -4.03
N LEU A 341 12.07 8.19 -4.59
CA LEU A 341 11.51 7.19 -5.53
C LEU A 341 12.35 7.02 -6.80
N SER A 342 13.02 8.07 -7.28
CA SER A 342 13.92 7.99 -8.44
C SER A 342 15.00 6.92 -8.28
N SER A 343 15.53 6.75 -7.06
CA SER A 343 16.54 5.74 -6.74
C SER A 343 15.96 4.32 -6.71
N TYR A 344 14.66 4.17 -6.42
CA TYR A 344 14.00 2.86 -6.44
C TYR A 344 13.95 2.34 -7.87
N LEU A 345 13.48 3.18 -8.79
CA LEU A 345 13.37 2.87 -10.22
C LEU A 345 14.74 2.64 -10.86
N SER A 346 15.73 3.49 -10.54
CA SER A 346 17.11 3.33 -11.04
C SER A 346 17.75 2.02 -10.58
N ASN A 347 17.48 1.60 -9.33
CA ASN A 347 17.98 0.34 -8.81
C ASN A 347 17.28 -0.87 -9.42
N LEU A 348 15.97 -0.78 -9.65
CA LEU A 348 15.21 -1.79 -10.39
C LEU A 348 15.76 -1.96 -11.82
N GLU A 349 15.93 -0.87 -12.56
CA GLU A 349 16.48 -0.89 -13.92
C GLU A 349 17.86 -1.57 -13.96
N ARG A 350 18.74 -1.23 -13.02
CA ARG A 350 20.06 -1.85 -12.90
C ARG A 350 19.97 -3.34 -12.61
N ALA A 351 19.06 -3.75 -11.73
CA ALA A 351 18.84 -5.16 -11.40
C ALA A 351 18.30 -5.94 -12.59
N MET A 352 17.37 -5.36 -13.35
CA MET A 352 16.83 -5.95 -14.58
C MET A 352 17.90 -6.10 -15.66
N LYS A 353 18.70 -5.06 -15.93
CA LYS A 353 19.80 -5.11 -16.90
C LYS A 353 20.84 -6.17 -16.55
N LYS A 354 21.16 -6.35 -15.27
CA LYS A 354 22.14 -7.36 -14.80
C LYS A 354 21.75 -8.78 -15.20
N VAL A 355 20.46 -9.08 -15.26
CA VAL A 355 19.95 -10.41 -15.65
C VAL A 355 19.37 -10.43 -17.07
N GLY A 356 19.54 -9.35 -17.85
CA GLY A 356 18.99 -9.24 -19.20
C GLY A 356 17.47 -9.35 -19.26
N ALA A 357 16.77 -8.79 -18.26
CA ALA A 357 15.31 -8.68 -18.26
C ALA A 357 14.88 -7.34 -18.89
N THR A 358 13.85 -7.39 -19.72
CA THR A 358 13.28 -6.22 -20.42
C THR A 358 11.92 -5.81 -19.87
N ASP A 359 11.33 -6.64 -19.01
CA ASP A 359 10.03 -6.42 -18.37
C ASP A 359 10.01 -7.07 -16.97
N ILE A 360 8.99 -6.76 -16.18
CA ILE A 360 8.85 -7.29 -14.81
C ILE A 360 8.67 -8.81 -14.79
N PRO A 361 7.83 -9.45 -15.63
CA PRO A 361 7.69 -10.90 -15.65
C PRO A 361 9.02 -11.64 -15.89
N SER A 362 9.79 -11.23 -16.90
CA SER A 362 11.11 -11.80 -17.17
C SER A 362 12.11 -11.50 -16.04
N TYR A 363 12.00 -10.34 -15.39
CA TYR A 363 12.83 -10.05 -14.21
C TYR A 363 12.53 -11.01 -13.05
N ILE A 364 11.24 -11.27 -12.75
CA ILE A 364 10.83 -12.22 -11.70
C ILE A 364 11.42 -13.61 -12.00
N GLN A 365 11.33 -14.08 -13.25
CA GLN A 365 11.90 -15.38 -13.66
C GLN A 365 13.42 -15.43 -13.47
N LYS A 366 14.13 -14.41 -13.98
CA LYS A 366 15.59 -14.41 -14.05
C LYS A 366 16.29 -13.97 -12.77
N ALA A 367 15.60 -13.33 -11.81
CA ALA A 367 16.21 -12.75 -10.61
C ALA A 367 16.99 -13.77 -9.76
N SER A 368 16.56 -15.04 -9.77
CA SER A 368 17.21 -16.15 -9.07
C SER A 368 18.16 -16.98 -9.93
N GLY A 369 18.37 -16.60 -11.20
CA GLY A 369 19.17 -17.36 -12.16
C GLY A 369 18.52 -18.65 -12.65
N ASN A 370 17.19 -18.74 -12.66
CA ASN A 370 16.44 -19.91 -13.16
C ASN A 370 15.43 -19.51 -14.23
N ASP A 371 15.84 -19.62 -15.49
CA ASP A 371 15.05 -19.17 -16.64
C ASP A 371 13.95 -20.18 -17.05
N GLY A 372 13.87 -21.35 -16.40
CA GLY A 372 12.91 -22.41 -16.74
C GLY A 372 11.55 -22.32 -16.04
N ASN A 373 11.41 -21.44 -15.03
CA ASN A 373 10.18 -21.32 -14.24
C ASN A 373 9.20 -20.32 -14.85
N THR A 374 7.89 -20.50 -14.62
CA THR A 374 6.91 -19.42 -14.84
C THR A 374 7.17 -18.27 -13.85
N PRO A 375 6.71 -17.03 -14.11
CA PRO A 375 6.85 -15.93 -13.15
C PRO A 375 6.28 -16.26 -11.78
N ALA A 376 5.14 -16.97 -11.72
CA ALA A 376 4.53 -17.42 -10.47
C ALA A 376 5.47 -18.35 -9.69
N GLN A 377 5.94 -19.43 -10.32
CA GLN A 377 6.87 -20.39 -9.69
C GLN A 377 8.19 -19.74 -9.25
N ALA A 378 8.72 -18.82 -10.08
CA ALA A 378 9.91 -18.07 -9.75
C ALA A 378 9.69 -17.13 -8.55
N SER A 379 8.53 -16.50 -8.44
CA SER A 379 8.19 -15.63 -7.31
C SER A 379 8.24 -16.39 -5.97
N LEU A 380 7.75 -17.63 -5.93
CA LEU A 380 7.78 -18.48 -4.74
C LEU A 380 9.23 -18.82 -4.33
N LEU A 381 10.05 -19.23 -5.29
CA LEU A 381 11.48 -19.51 -5.07
C LEU A 381 12.24 -18.27 -4.59
N ASN A 382 11.97 -17.12 -5.22
CA ASN A 382 12.57 -15.84 -4.86
C ASN A 382 12.21 -15.46 -3.43
N THR A 383 10.96 -15.64 -2.99
CA THR A 383 10.54 -15.35 -1.62
C THR A 383 11.27 -16.21 -0.60
N ARG A 384 11.34 -17.53 -0.85
CA ARG A 384 12.06 -18.43 0.05
C ARG A 384 13.51 -17.96 0.27
N LYS A 385 14.25 -17.76 -0.83
CA LYS A 385 15.65 -17.33 -0.77
C LYS A 385 15.81 -15.97 -0.10
N TYR A 386 14.90 -15.04 -0.37
CA TYR A 386 14.93 -13.71 0.23
C TYR A 386 14.75 -13.77 1.74
N VAL A 387 13.75 -14.51 2.22
CA VAL A 387 13.45 -14.64 3.65
C VAL A 387 14.55 -15.38 4.41
N GLU A 388 15.12 -16.44 3.85
CA GLU A 388 16.24 -17.21 4.44
C GLU A 388 17.46 -16.32 4.79
N GLN A 389 17.67 -15.23 4.04
CA GLN A 389 18.79 -14.30 4.24
C GLN A 389 18.41 -13.05 5.05
N LEU A 390 17.12 -12.74 5.11
CA LEU A 390 16.62 -11.44 5.57
C LEU A 390 16.93 -11.16 7.04
N ALA A 391 16.74 -12.17 7.88
CA ALA A 391 17.00 -12.09 9.32
C ALA A 391 18.48 -11.78 9.65
N GLN A 392 19.41 -12.16 8.77
CA GLN A 392 20.85 -11.95 8.95
C GLN A 392 21.36 -10.66 8.32
N ASP A 393 20.52 -9.94 7.56
CA ASP A 393 20.93 -8.71 6.90
C ASP A 393 21.06 -7.57 7.93
N PRO A 394 22.27 -7.04 8.17
CA PRO A 394 22.50 -6.02 9.20
C PRO A 394 21.70 -4.75 8.99
N ARG A 395 21.22 -4.48 7.76
CA ARG A 395 20.40 -3.29 7.46
C ARG A 395 19.11 -3.23 8.28
N TYR A 396 18.56 -4.38 8.68
CA TYR A 396 17.32 -4.42 9.45
C TYR A 396 17.56 -4.47 10.96
N HIS A 397 18.80 -4.69 11.40
CA HIS A 397 19.14 -4.81 12.81
C HIS A 397 19.14 -3.47 13.54
N SER A 398 18.77 -3.48 14.82
CA SER A 398 18.71 -2.31 15.71
C SER A 398 20.01 -1.49 15.69
N ALA A 399 21.17 -2.15 15.68
CA ALA A 399 22.47 -1.49 15.64
C ALA A 399 22.68 -0.56 14.43
N LYS A 400 22.01 -0.81 13.28
CA LYS A 400 22.08 0.03 12.09
C LYS A 400 20.97 1.08 12.01
N ASN A 401 19.95 0.98 12.86
CA ASN A 401 18.76 1.84 12.82
C ASN A 401 18.58 2.66 14.11
N ALA A 402 19.45 2.53 15.11
CA ALA A 402 19.35 3.24 16.38
C ALA A 402 19.67 4.75 16.30
N LYS A 403 20.26 5.21 15.20
CA LYS A 403 20.63 6.63 15.02
C LYS A 403 19.74 7.27 13.96
N PRO A 404 19.31 8.53 14.16
CA PRO A 404 18.62 9.27 13.12
C PRO A 404 19.48 9.36 11.83
N PRO A 405 18.85 9.36 10.64
CA PRO A 405 19.52 9.71 9.39
C PRO A 405 20.29 11.02 9.54
N LYS A 406 21.50 11.06 8.99
CA LYS A 406 22.31 12.28 8.94
C LYS A 406 21.76 13.28 7.95
#